data_AF-A0A3B1DWJ8-F1
#
_entry.id   AF-A0A3B1DWJ8-F1
#
_cell.length_a   1.000
_cell.length_b   1.000
_cell.length_c   1.000
_cell.angle_alpha   90.00
_cell.angle_beta   90.00
_cell.angle_gamma   90.00
#
_symmetry.space_group_name_H-M   'P 1'
#
loop_
_entity.id
_entity.type
_entity.pdbx_description
1 polymer ?
#
loop_
_entity_poly.entity_id
_entity_poly.type
_entity_poly.pdbx_seq_one_letter_code
_entity_poly.pdbx_strand_id
1 'polypeptide(L)'
;MAVLPDSRLAQIEWFEQRLAAWMANTAAIGLTPAQVSQLQGEIAAARAGYMAAQQSRNESKSSTVNYYTVSDTLVDDGRDLISTIKAFAEATNNPDVYVLADVPPPAPPGITPPPGTPYEFRVALRQDGSFGLEWKCNNPAGNTVYEIMRSDAGGAMSFVNTAGDKSYIDTTIPANTSPLVYQITAIRSMLRGDPAQFIVQIGGGGLSVLGHGESESDLNMAA
;
A
#
# COMPACT_ATOMS: atom_id res chain seq x y z
N MET A 1 -16.19 -22.96 -47.01
CA MET A 1 -17.04 -23.20 -45.82
C MET A 1 -16.49 -24.38 -45.08
N ALA A 2 -16.07 -24.20 -43.82
CA ALA A 2 -15.71 -25.33 -42.97
C ALA A 2 -17.01 -25.98 -42.47
N VAL A 3 -17.21 -27.26 -42.78
CA VAL A 3 -18.39 -28.03 -42.34
C VAL A 3 -18.28 -28.42 -40.86
N LEU A 4 -17.06 -28.46 -40.33
CA LEU A 4 -16.76 -28.79 -38.94
C LEU A 4 -16.67 -27.52 -38.08
N PRO A 5 -17.10 -27.58 -36.80
CA PRO A 5 -16.84 -26.53 -35.82
C PRO A 5 -15.35 -26.32 -35.54
N ASP A 6 -14.98 -25.15 -35.02
CA ASP A 6 -13.58 -24.81 -34.77
C ASP A 6 -13.00 -25.44 -33.49
N SER A 7 -13.82 -25.66 -32.46
CA SER A 7 -13.34 -26.22 -31.20
C SER A 7 -13.35 -27.75 -31.23
N ARG A 8 -12.32 -28.38 -30.65
CA ARG A 8 -12.20 -29.85 -30.59
C ARG A 8 -13.39 -30.51 -29.88
N LEU A 9 -13.91 -29.88 -28.82
CA LEU A 9 -15.11 -30.38 -28.13
C LEU A 9 -16.35 -30.32 -29.04
N ALA A 10 -16.54 -29.19 -29.72
CA ALA A 10 -17.66 -29.04 -30.65
C ALA A 10 -17.54 -30.00 -31.83
N GLN A 11 -16.32 -30.34 -32.27
CA GLN A 11 -16.11 -31.39 -33.28
C GLN A 11 -16.53 -32.77 -32.77
N ILE A 12 -16.15 -33.15 -31.54
CA ILE A 12 -16.59 -34.42 -30.92
C ILE A 12 -18.12 -34.50 -30.89
N GLU A 13 -18.79 -33.46 -30.37
CA GLU A 13 -20.25 -33.40 -30.28
C GLU A 13 -20.93 -33.41 -31.67
N TRP A 14 -20.32 -32.72 -32.64
CA TRP A 14 -20.83 -32.69 -34.01
C TRP A 14 -20.83 -34.07 -34.66
N PHE A 15 -19.77 -34.87 -34.44
CA PHE A 15 -19.68 -36.24 -34.93
C PHE A 15 -20.63 -37.18 -34.17
N GLU A 16 -20.74 -37.06 -32.85
CA GLU A 16 -21.67 -37.85 -32.04
C GLU A 16 -23.13 -37.71 -32.51
N GLN A 17 -23.57 -36.48 -32.81
CA GLN A 17 -24.93 -36.20 -33.28
C GLN A 17 -25.24 -36.82 -34.65
N ARG A 18 -24.22 -37.05 -35.49
CA ARG A 18 -24.39 -37.52 -36.87
C ARG A 18 -24.13 -39.01 -37.04
N LEU A 19 -23.43 -39.62 -36.08
CA LEU A 19 -23.03 -41.02 -36.13
C LEU A 19 -24.22 -41.96 -36.39
N ALA A 20 -25.34 -41.75 -35.71
CA ALA A 20 -26.54 -42.58 -35.88
C ALA A 20 -27.10 -42.55 -37.31
N ALA A 21 -27.17 -41.36 -37.92
CA ALA A 21 -27.64 -41.20 -39.29
C ALA A 21 -26.66 -41.82 -40.30
N TRP A 22 -25.36 -41.73 -40.05
CA TRP A 22 -24.32 -42.34 -40.89
C TRP A 22 -24.30 -43.87 -40.79
N MET A 23 -24.56 -44.43 -39.60
CA MET A 23 -24.75 -45.88 -39.43
C MET A 23 -26.00 -46.40 -40.13
N ALA A 24 -27.09 -45.62 -40.14
CA ALA A 24 -28.35 -46.02 -40.78
C ALA A 24 -28.31 -45.97 -42.31
N ASN A 25 -27.48 -45.09 -42.89
CA ASN A 25 -27.46 -44.82 -44.33
C ASN A 25 -26.10 -45.13 -44.99
N THR A 26 -25.25 -45.94 -44.36
CA THR A 26 -23.83 -46.14 -44.70
C THR A 26 -23.58 -46.35 -46.20
N ALA A 27 -24.27 -47.31 -46.81
CA ALA A 27 -24.11 -47.62 -48.23
C ALA A 27 -24.62 -46.51 -49.15
N ALA A 28 -25.72 -45.83 -48.76
CA ALA A 28 -26.32 -44.75 -49.55
C ALA A 28 -25.45 -43.48 -49.58
N ILE A 29 -24.56 -43.29 -48.60
CA ILE A 29 -23.65 -42.15 -48.51
C ILE A 29 -22.20 -42.51 -48.88
N GLY A 30 -21.96 -43.70 -49.43
CA GLY A 30 -20.63 -44.14 -49.88
C GLY A 30 -19.64 -44.48 -48.77
N LEU A 31 -20.12 -44.74 -47.56
CA LEU A 31 -19.31 -45.19 -46.43
C LEU A 31 -19.43 -46.71 -46.24
N THR A 32 -18.40 -47.31 -45.63
CA THR A 32 -18.43 -48.71 -45.22
C THR A 32 -18.79 -48.83 -43.72
N PRO A 33 -19.42 -49.94 -43.29
CA PRO A 33 -19.66 -50.21 -41.87
C PRO A 33 -18.38 -50.16 -41.02
N ALA A 34 -17.24 -50.61 -41.57
CA ALA A 34 -15.95 -50.58 -40.89
C ALA A 34 -15.48 -49.15 -40.58
N GLN A 35 -15.63 -48.22 -41.53
CA GLN A 35 -15.26 -46.80 -41.33
C GLN A 35 -16.11 -46.14 -40.25
N VAL A 36 -17.42 -46.40 -40.23
CA VAL A 36 -18.31 -45.80 -39.21
C VAL A 36 -18.07 -46.41 -37.83
N SER A 37 -17.75 -47.71 -37.76
CA SER A 37 -17.34 -48.36 -36.52
C SER A 37 -16.01 -47.81 -35.98
N GLN A 38 -15.03 -47.57 -36.87
CA GLN A 38 -13.78 -46.92 -36.48
C GLN A 38 -14.03 -45.52 -35.92
N LEU A 39 -14.84 -44.70 -36.61
CA LEU A 39 -15.21 -43.37 -36.15
C LEU A 39 -15.90 -43.40 -34.78
N GLN A 40 -16.79 -44.37 -34.53
CA GLN A 40 -17.41 -44.55 -33.22
C GLN A 40 -16.36 -44.79 -32.12
N GLY A 41 -15.34 -45.61 -32.40
CA GLY A 41 -14.22 -45.84 -31.49
C GLY A 41 -13.39 -44.58 -31.24
N GLU A 42 -13.10 -43.81 -32.30
CA GLU A 42 -12.35 -42.54 -32.21
C GLU A 42 -13.11 -41.47 -31.40
N ILE A 43 -14.43 -41.36 -31.59
CA ILE A 43 -15.30 -40.47 -30.80
C ILE A 43 -15.24 -40.84 -29.32
N ALA A 44 -15.39 -42.13 -28.99
CA ALA A 44 -15.35 -42.61 -27.61
C ALA A 44 -13.99 -42.33 -26.95
N ALA A 45 -12.89 -42.58 -27.67
CA ALA A 45 -11.54 -42.28 -27.21
C ALA A 45 -11.32 -40.77 -27.00
N ALA A 46 -11.80 -39.93 -27.92
CA ALA A 46 -11.69 -38.48 -27.82
C ALA A 46 -12.49 -37.93 -26.62
N ARG A 47 -13.70 -38.44 -26.38
CA ARG A 47 -14.53 -38.07 -25.23
C ARG A 47 -13.88 -38.47 -23.91
N ALA A 48 -13.33 -39.68 -23.81
CA ALA A 48 -12.59 -40.14 -22.64
C ALA A 48 -11.35 -39.27 -22.37
N GLY A 49 -10.57 -38.95 -23.42
CA GLY A 49 -9.41 -38.06 -23.32
C GLY A 49 -9.77 -36.65 -22.86
N TYR A 50 -10.91 -36.11 -23.32
CA TYR A 50 -11.40 -34.80 -22.87
C TYR A 50 -11.75 -34.79 -21.37
N MET A 51 -12.48 -35.81 -20.89
CA MET A 51 -12.83 -35.93 -19.48
C MET A 51 -11.59 -36.09 -18.60
N ALA A 52 -10.63 -36.93 -19.00
CA ALA A 52 -9.37 -37.09 -18.29
C ALA A 52 -8.59 -35.75 -18.21
N ALA A 53 -8.52 -35.00 -19.30
CA ALA A 53 -7.86 -33.70 -19.30
C ALA A 53 -8.56 -32.66 -18.39
N GLN A 54 -9.89 -32.66 -18.34
CA GLN A 54 -10.62 -31.81 -17.39
C GLN A 54 -10.34 -32.21 -15.94
N GLN A 55 -10.36 -33.51 -15.66
CA GLN A 55 -10.10 -34.05 -14.33
C GLN A 55 -8.70 -33.65 -13.85
N SER A 56 -7.65 -33.85 -14.66
CA SER A 56 -6.28 -33.46 -14.29
C SER A 56 -6.13 -31.95 -14.07
N ARG A 57 -6.88 -31.11 -14.80
CA ARG A 57 -6.88 -29.65 -14.55
C ARG A 57 -7.52 -29.31 -13.20
N ASN A 58 -8.60 -30.00 -12.84
CA ASN A 58 -9.27 -29.81 -11.55
C ASN A 58 -8.39 -30.30 -10.39
N GLU A 59 -7.75 -31.46 -10.55
CA GLU A 59 -6.80 -32.01 -9.58
C GLU A 59 -5.62 -31.06 -9.37
N SER A 60 -5.01 -30.56 -10.44
CA SER A 60 -3.90 -29.59 -10.33
C SER A 60 -4.29 -28.33 -9.55
N LYS A 61 -5.49 -27.79 -9.78
CA LYS A 61 -6.02 -26.64 -9.01
C LYS A 61 -6.21 -27.01 -7.53
N SER A 62 -6.82 -28.17 -7.27
CA SER A 62 -7.04 -28.66 -5.90
C SER A 62 -5.72 -28.86 -5.14
N SER A 63 -4.73 -29.50 -5.77
CA SER A 63 -3.39 -29.69 -5.18
C SER A 63 -2.70 -28.36 -4.87
N THR A 64 -2.88 -27.37 -5.74
CA THR A 64 -2.31 -26.02 -5.53
C THR A 64 -2.95 -25.36 -4.32
N VAL A 65 -4.28 -25.40 -4.21
CA VAL A 65 -4.99 -24.87 -3.03
C VAL A 65 -4.53 -25.57 -1.76
N ASN A 66 -4.47 -26.90 -1.78
CA ASN A 66 -4.01 -27.69 -0.63
C ASN A 66 -2.59 -27.29 -0.20
N TYR A 67 -1.66 -27.11 -1.14
CA TYR A 67 -0.29 -26.67 -0.84
C TYR A 67 -0.27 -25.33 -0.10
N TYR A 68 -1.04 -24.33 -0.56
CA TYR A 68 -1.11 -23.04 0.12
C TYR A 68 -1.74 -23.16 1.50
N THR A 69 -2.87 -23.87 1.62
CA THR A 69 -3.53 -24.09 2.91
C THR A 69 -2.61 -24.71 3.94
N VAL A 70 -1.90 -25.80 3.59
CA VAL A 70 -0.99 -26.45 4.56
C VAL A 70 0.26 -25.61 4.85
N SER A 71 0.71 -24.80 3.89
CA SER A 71 1.84 -23.88 4.09
C SER A 71 1.46 -22.72 5.02
N ASP A 72 0.26 -22.17 4.88
CA ASP A 72 -0.27 -21.13 5.76
C ASP A 72 -0.41 -21.67 7.19
N THR A 73 -1.00 -22.86 7.36
CA THR A 73 -1.09 -23.52 8.67
C THR A 73 0.29 -23.74 9.30
N LEU A 74 1.28 -24.19 8.53
CA LEU A 74 2.67 -24.36 9.01
C LEU A 74 3.26 -23.04 9.51
N VAL A 75 3.07 -21.95 8.77
CA VAL A 75 3.60 -20.63 9.13
C VAL A 75 2.91 -20.08 10.38
N ASP A 76 1.59 -20.27 10.50
CA ASP A 76 0.83 -19.84 11.67
C ASP A 76 1.25 -20.62 12.93
N ASP A 77 1.30 -21.95 12.87
CA ASP A 77 1.79 -22.79 13.97
C ASP A 77 3.25 -22.43 14.33
N GLY A 78 4.11 -22.20 13.34
CA GLY A 78 5.48 -21.77 13.55
C GLY A 78 5.59 -20.42 14.27
N ARG A 79 4.71 -19.46 13.95
CA ARG A 79 4.64 -18.16 14.63
C ARG A 79 4.21 -18.31 16.09
N ASP A 80 3.24 -19.18 16.36
CA ASP A 80 2.76 -19.44 17.72
C ASP A 80 3.84 -20.09 18.59
N LEU A 81 4.61 -21.01 18.02
CA LEU A 81 5.78 -21.60 18.69
C LEU A 81 6.85 -20.55 18.99
N ILE A 82 7.18 -19.66 18.03
CA ILE A 82 8.12 -18.56 18.26
C ILE A 82 7.60 -17.60 19.34
N SER A 83 6.30 -17.31 19.36
CA SER A 83 5.67 -16.49 20.40
C SER A 83 5.82 -17.13 21.79
N THR A 84 5.63 -18.44 21.88
CA THR A 84 5.81 -19.22 23.11
C THR A 84 7.27 -19.17 23.59
N ILE A 85 8.25 -19.31 22.69
CA ILE A 85 9.69 -19.19 23.01
C ILE A 85 10.00 -17.81 23.58
N LYS A 86 9.49 -16.74 22.96
CA LYS A 86 9.67 -15.36 23.46
C LYS A 86 9.07 -15.18 24.84
N ALA A 87 7.82 -15.62 25.03
CA ALA A 87 7.15 -15.54 26.32
C ALA A 87 7.89 -16.31 27.41
N PHE A 88 8.46 -17.47 27.10
CA PHE A 88 9.26 -18.25 28.05
C PHE A 88 10.57 -17.55 28.41
N ALA A 89 11.30 -17.00 27.43
CA ALA A 89 12.52 -16.22 27.67
C ALA A 89 12.25 -15.01 28.57
N GLU A 90 11.14 -14.30 28.34
CA GLU A 90 10.71 -13.16 29.16
C GLU A 90 10.30 -13.59 30.58
N ALA A 91 9.45 -14.62 30.70
CA ALA A 91 8.96 -15.08 32.00
C ALA A 91 10.06 -15.63 32.90
N THR A 92 11.12 -16.20 32.32
CA THR A 92 12.27 -16.74 33.06
C THR A 92 13.44 -15.76 33.15
N ASN A 93 13.33 -14.58 32.54
CA ASN A 93 14.41 -13.61 32.39
C ASN A 93 15.72 -14.23 31.90
N ASN A 94 15.62 -15.17 30.94
CA ASN A 94 16.74 -15.95 30.44
C ASN A 94 16.89 -15.80 28.91
N PRO A 95 17.84 -14.97 28.43
CA PRO A 95 18.06 -14.77 27.01
C PRO A 95 18.71 -15.98 26.31
N ASP A 96 19.32 -16.93 27.03
CA ASP A 96 19.94 -18.13 26.43
C ASP A 96 18.91 -19.04 25.76
N VAL A 97 17.62 -18.88 26.09
CA VAL A 97 16.50 -19.56 25.43
C VAL A 97 16.51 -19.33 23.91
N TYR A 98 16.88 -18.14 23.45
CA TYR A 98 16.98 -17.83 22.02
C TYR A 98 18.10 -18.60 21.33
N VAL A 99 19.23 -18.79 22.02
CA VAL A 99 20.36 -19.58 21.53
C VAL A 99 20.00 -21.06 21.47
N LEU A 100 19.32 -21.58 22.50
CA LEU A 100 18.85 -22.97 22.52
C LEU A 100 17.80 -23.26 21.44
N ALA A 101 16.97 -22.27 21.10
CA ALA A 101 15.97 -22.37 20.06
C ALA A 101 16.51 -22.08 18.64
N ASP A 102 17.76 -21.61 18.50
CA ASP A 102 18.34 -21.11 17.25
C ASP A 102 17.47 -20.03 16.57
N VAL A 103 16.91 -19.13 17.37
CA VAL A 103 16.04 -18.02 16.92
C VAL A 103 16.68 -16.70 17.33
N PRO A 104 16.76 -15.69 16.43
CA PRO A 104 17.30 -14.39 16.80
C PRO A 104 16.42 -13.71 17.85
N PRO A 105 17.00 -13.04 18.86
CA PRO A 105 16.25 -12.30 19.85
C PRO A 105 15.49 -11.12 19.22
N PRO A 106 14.40 -10.64 19.84
CA PRO A 106 13.69 -9.44 19.40
C PRO A 106 14.62 -8.24 19.28
N ALA A 107 14.40 -7.41 18.26
CA ALA A 107 15.14 -6.17 18.09
C ALA A 107 14.88 -5.22 19.27
N PRO A 108 15.89 -4.48 19.75
CA PRO A 108 15.69 -3.45 20.77
C PRO A 108 14.68 -2.39 20.29
N PRO A 109 13.86 -1.83 21.21
CA PRO A 109 12.99 -0.71 20.85
C PRO A 109 13.82 0.48 20.37
N GLY A 110 13.52 0.97 19.17
CA GLY A 110 14.17 2.14 18.60
C GLY A 110 13.66 3.45 19.22
N ILE A 111 14.52 4.46 19.27
CA ILE A 111 14.12 5.83 19.64
C ILE A 111 13.55 6.49 18.38
N THR A 112 12.29 6.94 18.43
CA THR A 112 11.74 7.77 17.35
C THR A 112 12.43 9.13 17.37
N PRO A 113 12.97 9.62 16.24
CA PRO A 113 13.60 10.94 16.20
C PRO A 113 12.58 12.06 16.51
N PRO A 114 13.04 13.28 16.86
CA PRO A 114 12.19 14.44 17.01
C PRO A 114 11.37 14.75 15.73
N PRO A 115 10.27 15.51 15.84
CA PRO A 115 9.54 16.03 14.68
C PRO A 115 10.43 16.84 13.74
N GLY A 116 10.07 16.90 12.47
CA GLY A 116 10.83 17.67 11.48
C GLY A 116 10.56 19.17 11.59
N THR A 117 11.35 19.95 10.82
CA THR A 117 11.22 21.40 10.71
C THR A 117 10.17 21.76 9.65
N PRO A 118 9.20 22.66 9.92
CA PRO A 118 8.26 23.13 8.90
C PRO A 118 8.94 23.90 7.76
N TYR A 119 8.47 23.71 6.53
CA TYR A 119 9.04 24.34 5.33
C TYR A 119 7.96 24.60 4.26
N GLU A 120 8.33 25.27 3.15
CA GLU A 120 7.41 25.59 2.05
C GLU A 120 6.12 26.32 2.51
N PHE A 121 6.29 27.44 3.22
CA PHE A 121 5.16 28.24 3.70
C PHE A 121 4.39 28.88 2.56
N ARG A 122 3.07 28.77 2.62
CA ARG A 122 2.13 29.48 1.76
C ARG A 122 1.19 30.29 2.62
N VAL A 123 0.91 31.48 2.14
CA VAL A 123 0.02 32.43 2.79
C VAL A 123 -0.99 32.90 1.77
N ALA A 124 -2.27 32.89 2.14
CA ALA A 124 -3.36 33.34 1.29
C ALA A 124 -4.28 34.29 2.07
N LEU A 125 -4.54 35.47 1.51
CA LEU A 125 -5.57 36.38 2.02
C LEU A 125 -6.95 35.86 1.61
N ARG A 126 -7.83 35.67 2.59
CA ARG A 126 -9.20 35.21 2.37
C ARG A 126 -10.15 36.40 2.24
N GLN A 127 -11.33 36.18 1.66
CA GLN A 127 -12.32 37.24 1.40
C GLN A 127 -12.85 37.90 2.67
N ASP A 128 -12.76 37.21 3.82
CA ASP A 128 -13.14 37.71 5.14
C ASP A 128 -12.01 38.49 5.85
N GLY A 129 -10.86 38.68 5.18
CA GLY A 129 -9.70 39.37 5.73
C GLY A 129 -8.79 38.49 6.60
N SER A 130 -9.13 37.21 6.79
CA SER A 130 -8.27 36.27 7.50
C SER A 130 -7.14 35.74 6.62
N PHE A 131 -6.08 35.23 7.26
CA PHE A 131 -4.93 34.66 6.57
C PHE A 131 -4.94 33.13 6.69
N GLY A 132 -4.98 32.45 5.55
CA GLY A 132 -4.72 31.02 5.48
C GLY A 132 -3.22 30.77 5.42
N LEU A 133 -2.69 30.02 6.39
CA LEU A 133 -1.31 29.54 6.45
C LEU A 133 -1.30 28.07 6.09
N GLU A 134 -0.39 27.66 5.21
CA GLU A 134 -0.13 26.26 4.88
C GLU A 134 1.38 26.01 4.87
N TRP A 135 1.79 24.80 5.24
CA TRP A 135 3.20 24.40 5.25
C TRP A 135 3.37 22.91 4.93
N LYS A 136 4.61 22.52 4.71
CA LYS A 136 5.05 21.12 4.70
C LYS A 136 5.90 20.84 5.93
N CYS A 137 6.03 19.55 6.27
CA CYS A 137 6.87 19.10 7.37
C CYS A 137 7.12 17.60 7.23
N ASN A 138 8.37 17.15 7.32
CA ASN A 138 8.72 15.74 7.22
C ASN A 138 8.81 15.16 8.64
N ASN A 139 7.72 14.59 9.14
CA ASN A 139 7.68 14.04 10.49
C ASN A 139 7.91 12.53 10.47
N PRO A 140 8.58 11.98 11.49
CA PRO A 140 8.57 10.54 11.73
C PRO A 140 7.16 10.05 12.06
N ALA A 141 6.94 8.74 11.98
CA ALA A 141 5.63 8.13 12.20
C ALA A 141 5.03 8.50 13.58
N GLY A 142 3.76 8.91 13.58
CA GLY A 142 2.99 9.28 14.77
C GLY A 142 2.30 10.64 14.65
N ASN A 143 1.51 10.99 15.66
CA ASN A 143 0.77 12.25 15.70
C ASN A 143 1.71 13.41 16.02
N THR A 144 1.66 14.46 15.19
CA THR A 144 2.42 15.70 15.38
C THR A 144 1.45 16.86 15.37
N VAL A 145 1.61 17.80 16.31
CA VAL A 145 0.86 19.04 16.41
C VAL A 145 1.81 20.20 16.12
N TYR A 146 1.33 21.26 15.49
CA TYR A 146 2.13 22.43 15.18
C TYR A 146 1.75 23.59 16.10
N GLU A 147 2.70 24.08 16.86
CA GLU A 147 2.56 25.33 17.62
C GLU A 147 2.84 26.51 16.70
N ILE A 148 1.93 27.48 16.70
CA ILE A 148 1.98 28.67 15.85
C ILE A 148 2.13 29.88 16.78
N MET A 149 3.26 30.56 16.64
CA MET A 149 3.56 31.83 17.30
C MET A 149 3.58 32.94 16.25
N ARG A 150 3.23 34.16 16.65
CA ARG A 150 3.25 35.35 15.78
C ARG A 150 3.77 36.57 16.52
N SER A 151 4.58 37.35 15.81
CA SER A 151 4.98 38.70 16.17
C SER A 151 4.28 39.70 15.25
N ASP A 152 3.68 40.73 15.85
CA ASP A 152 2.91 41.77 15.18
C ASP A 152 3.71 43.06 15.11
N ALA A 153 3.94 43.58 13.91
CA ALA A 153 4.66 44.84 13.65
C ALA A 153 6.02 44.96 14.37
N GLY A 154 6.75 43.83 14.46
CA GLY A 154 8.05 43.77 15.15
C GLY A 154 7.97 43.64 16.67
N GLY A 155 6.79 43.36 17.23
CA GLY A 155 6.60 43.07 18.66
C GLY A 155 7.16 41.71 19.11
N ALA A 156 6.90 41.34 20.36
CA ALA A 156 7.30 40.04 20.89
C ALA A 156 6.51 38.89 20.22
N MET A 157 7.15 37.72 20.07
CA MET A 157 6.46 36.49 19.65
C MET A 157 5.45 36.08 20.72
N SER A 158 4.20 35.90 20.30
CA SER A 158 3.09 35.47 21.14
C SER A 158 2.44 34.21 20.57
N PHE A 159 1.93 33.36 21.46
CA PHE A 159 1.21 32.16 21.05
C PHE A 159 -0.12 32.53 20.39
N VAL A 160 -0.36 31.98 19.21
CA VAL A 160 -1.61 32.17 18.47
C VAL A 160 -2.51 30.95 18.62
N ASN A 161 -2.00 29.78 18.22
CA ASN A 161 -2.77 28.54 18.28
C ASN A 161 -1.89 27.28 18.10
N THR A 162 -2.51 26.12 18.27
CA THR A 162 -1.99 24.84 17.78
C THR A 162 -2.85 24.30 16.63
N ALA A 163 -2.20 23.62 15.67
CA ALA A 163 -2.88 22.97 14.56
C ALA A 163 -2.51 21.48 14.51
N GLY A 164 -3.51 20.61 14.32
CA GLY A 164 -3.28 19.17 14.06
C GLY A 164 -2.87 18.89 12.61
N ASP A 165 -3.29 19.77 11.70
CA ASP A 165 -2.97 19.70 10.28
C ASP A 165 -1.87 20.69 9.90
N LYS A 166 -1.31 20.54 8.70
CA LYS A 166 -0.30 21.46 8.14
C LYS A 166 -0.92 22.74 7.56
N SER A 167 -1.99 23.23 8.21
CA SER A 167 -2.73 24.40 7.81
C SER A 167 -3.39 25.07 9.01
N TYR A 168 -3.47 26.40 8.98
CA TYR A 168 -4.14 27.18 10.01
C TYR A 168 -4.78 28.44 9.39
N ILE A 169 -5.95 28.84 9.90
CA ILE A 169 -6.60 30.09 9.50
C ILE A 169 -6.48 31.07 10.67
N ASP A 170 -5.76 32.17 10.44
CA ASP A 170 -5.56 33.23 11.41
C ASP A 170 -6.59 34.34 11.21
N THR A 171 -7.55 34.40 12.13
CA THR A 171 -8.62 35.42 12.17
C THR A 171 -8.33 36.53 13.19
N THR A 172 -7.16 36.49 13.84
CA THR A 172 -6.84 37.33 15.01
C THR A 172 -5.95 38.54 14.68
N ILE A 173 -5.65 38.75 13.39
CA ILE A 173 -4.76 39.81 12.93
C ILE A 173 -5.48 41.16 13.01
N PRO A 174 -4.98 42.14 13.78
CA PRO A 174 -5.57 43.47 13.80
C PRO A 174 -5.37 44.20 12.46
N ALA A 175 -6.33 45.04 12.08
CA ALA A 175 -6.24 45.82 10.85
C ALA A 175 -4.97 46.70 10.82
N ASN A 176 -4.36 46.84 9.64
CA ASN A 176 -3.14 47.63 9.40
C ASN A 176 -1.89 47.14 10.15
N THR A 177 -1.82 45.86 10.53
CA THR A 177 -0.63 45.27 11.16
C THR A 177 0.32 44.72 10.09
N SER A 178 1.50 45.32 9.94
CA SER A 178 2.56 44.81 9.08
C SER A 178 3.94 45.33 9.55
N PRO A 179 5.02 44.53 9.50
CA PRO A 179 5.08 43.13 9.08
C PRO A 179 4.57 42.14 10.13
N LEU A 180 4.15 40.95 9.69
CA LEU A 180 3.89 39.82 10.57
C LEU A 180 5.04 38.82 10.45
N VAL A 181 5.51 38.29 11.58
CA VAL A 181 6.48 37.18 11.59
C VAL A 181 5.82 35.99 12.26
N TYR A 182 5.66 34.90 11.51
CA TYR A 182 5.17 33.64 12.06
C TYR A 182 6.33 32.72 12.38
N GLN A 183 6.18 31.97 13.46
CA GLN A 183 7.04 30.84 13.81
C GLN A 183 6.18 29.59 13.98
N ILE A 184 6.50 28.52 13.27
CA ILE A 184 5.81 27.23 13.39
C ILE A 184 6.80 26.19 13.92
N THR A 185 6.40 25.50 14.99
CA THR A 185 7.20 24.45 15.62
C THR A 185 6.41 23.15 15.64
N ALA A 186 6.98 22.07 15.10
CA ALA A 186 6.36 20.75 15.18
C ALA A 186 6.63 20.12 16.55
N ILE A 187 5.57 19.62 17.20
CA ILE A 187 5.61 19.06 18.56
C ILE A 187 4.97 17.67 18.56
N ARG A 188 5.66 16.71 19.18
CA ARG A 188 5.17 15.35 19.41
C ARG A 188 5.45 14.96 20.85
N SER A 189 4.38 14.80 21.64
CA SER A 189 4.49 14.52 23.07
C SER A 189 5.43 15.52 23.76
N MET A 190 6.59 15.10 24.27
CA MET A 190 7.61 15.96 24.87
C MET A 190 8.72 16.42 23.91
N LEU A 191 8.75 15.91 22.68
CA LEU A 191 9.78 16.25 21.68
C LEU A 191 9.32 17.42 20.82
N ARG A 192 10.23 18.37 20.62
CA ARG A 192 10.06 19.51 19.71
C ARG A 192 11.05 19.38 18.56
N GLY A 193 10.58 19.61 17.35
CA GLY A 193 11.44 19.86 16.20
C GLY A 193 11.95 21.29 16.23
N ASP A 194 12.83 21.63 15.28
CA ASP A 194 13.33 22.98 15.16
C ASP A 194 12.22 23.94 14.68
N PRO A 195 12.13 25.15 15.25
CA PRO A 195 11.18 26.15 14.81
C PRO A 195 11.58 26.70 13.45
N ALA A 196 10.58 26.98 12.59
CA ALA A 196 10.79 27.66 11.33
C ALA A 196 10.01 28.97 11.27
N GLN A 197 10.64 30.03 10.76
CA GLN A 197 10.07 31.36 10.69
C GLN A 197 9.88 31.84 9.25
N PHE A 198 8.83 32.63 9.03
CA PHE A 198 8.61 33.33 7.76
C PHE A 198 7.92 34.68 8.00
N ILE A 199 8.22 35.63 7.12
CA ILE A 199 7.70 37.00 7.20
C ILE A 199 6.58 37.18 6.18
N VAL A 200 5.47 37.79 6.62
CA VAL A 200 4.35 38.21 5.78
C VAL A 200 4.31 39.73 5.73
N GLN A 201 4.57 40.28 4.55
CA GLN A 201 4.49 41.71 4.27
C GLN A 201 3.16 42.05 3.61
N ILE A 202 2.50 43.12 4.08
CA ILE A 202 1.20 43.58 3.57
C ILE A 202 1.39 45.00 3.04
N GLY A 203 1.18 45.17 1.72
CA GLY A 203 1.27 46.48 1.06
C GLY A 203 2.64 46.75 0.44
N GLY A 204 2.73 46.53 -0.88
CA GLY A 204 3.95 46.73 -1.67
C GLY A 204 3.98 45.81 -2.89
N GLY A 205 3.05 45.98 -3.83
CA GLY A 205 3.09 45.28 -5.12
C GLY A 205 3.11 43.75 -5.04
N GLY A 206 2.15 43.14 -4.32
CA GLY A 206 1.98 41.68 -4.25
C GLY A 206 2.31 41.08 -2.88
N LEU A 207 1.65 39.97 -2.54
CA LEU A 207 1.94 39.19 -1.33
C LEU A 207 3.28 38.48 -1.52
N SER A 208 4.30 38.89 -0.76
CA SER A 208 5.63 38.26 -0.77
C SER A 208 5.82 37.46 0.52
N VAL A 209 6.12 36.17 0.38
CA VAL A 209 6.53 35.29 1.47
C VAL A 209 8.04 35.10 1.36
N LEU A 210 8.80 35.63 2.30
CA LEU A 210 10.24 35.40 2.44
C LEU A 210 10.43 34.38 3.57
N GLY A 211 10.76 33.14 3.20
CA GLY A 211 11.09 32.08 4.14
C GLY A 211 12.60 32.01 4.38
N HIS A 212 13.01 31.94 5.65
CA HIS A 212 14.38 31.60 6.03
C HIS A 212 14.35 30.21 6.68
N GLY A 213 14.59 29.19 5.86
CA GLY A 213 14.88 27.85 6.35
C GLY A 213 16.39 27.69 6.37
N GLU A 214 17.00 27.69 7.56
CA GLU A 214 18.37 27.21 7.70
C GLU A 214 18.35 25.70 7.44
N SER A 215 18.65 25.34 6.19
CA SER A 215 18.99 23.98 5.80
C SER A 215 20.47 23.77 6.09
N GLU A 216 20.81 23.32 7.30
CA GLU A 216 22.12 22.70 7.50
C GLU A 216 22.13 21.33 6.81
N SER A 217 22.47 21.36 5.53
CA SER A 217 22.92 20.22 4.74
C SER A 217 24.43 20.28 4.58
N ASP A 218 25.09 19.19 4.96
CA ASP A 218 26.49 18.83 4.66
C ASP A 218 27.61 19.49 5.48
N LEU A 219 27.92 18.86 6.62
CA LEU A 219 29.31 18.64 7.02
C LEU A 219 29.61 17.14 7.03
N ASN A 220 29.79 16.60 5.82
CA ASN A 220 30.64 15.44 5.61
C ASN A 220 32.01 15.97 5.14
N MET A 221 32.97 16.11 6.06
CA MET A 221 34.39 16.10 5.72
C MET A 221 35.09 15.07 6.60
N ALA A 222 35.69 14.11 5.88
CA ALA A 222 36.47 13.00 6.38
C ALA A 222 37.74 13.40 7.13
N ALA A 223 38.10 12.63 8.15
CA ALA A 223 39.42 12.04 8.40
C ALA A 223 39.38 11.18 9.67
#